data_AF-A0A950G9K7-F1
#
_entry.id   AF-A0A950G9K7-F1
#
_cell.length_a   1.000
_cell.length_b   1.000
_cell.length_c   1.000
_cell.angle_alpha   90.00
_cell.angle_beta   90.00
_cell.angle_gamma   90.00
#
_symmetry.space_group_name_H-M   'P 1'
#
loop_
_entity.id
_entity.type
_entity.pdbx_description
1 polymer ?
#
loop_
_entity_poly.entity_id
_entity_poly.type
_entity_poly.pdbx_seq_one_letter_code
_entity_poly.pdbx_strand_id
1 'polypeptide(L)'
;MTPDDAAFLAALPGLAFAFGLTIARVGAAVMLLPGLGEAELPASVRVGRALGLSALLLPGLAPAMPPPPAEPVAVAGMVAAELVTGLWLGWLARLLVQALPIAGQIASYMLGLSNVLQPDPELG
;
A
#
# COMPACT_ATOMS: atom_id res chain seq x y z
N MET A 1 -26.79 -27.92 14.64
CA MET A 1 -26.28 -26.97 13.64
C MET A 1 -27.49 -26.22 13.14
N THR A 2 -27.60 -24.93 13.49
CA THR A 2 -28.70 -24.10 13.00
C THR A 2 -28.51 -23.89 11.48
N PRO A 3 -29.59 -23.68 10.71
CA PRO A 3 -29.46 -23.36 9.28
C PRO A 3 -28.58 -22.13 9.02
N ASP A 4 -28.51 -21.20 9.97
CA ASP A 4 -27.65 -20.00 9.90
C ASP A 4 -26.16 -20.35 10.04
N ASP A 5 -25.81 -21.31 10.91
CA ASP A 5 -24.43 -21.80 11.05
C ASP A 5 -23.93 -22.41 9.74
N ALA A 6 -24.78 -23.16 9.03
CA ALA A 6 -24.44 -23.78 7.75
C ALA A 6 -24.19 -22.74 6.66
N ALA A 7 -25.01 -21.69 6.61
CA ALA A 7 -24.84 -20.59 5.67
C ALA A 7 -23.54 -19.82 5.92
N PHE A 8 -23.21 -19.55 7.19
CA PHE A 8 -21.96 -18.89 7.56
C PHE A 8 -20.74 -19.71 7.14
N LEU A 9 -20.73 -21.01 7.44
CA LEU A 9 -19.62 -21.90 7.07
C LEU A 9 -19.42 -21.99 5.55
N ALA A 10 -20.50 -21.95 4.77
CA ALA A 10 -20.44 -21.94 3.32
C ALA A 10 -19.85 -20.63 2.75
N ALA A 11 -19.98 -19.52 3.48
CA ALA A 11 -19.44 -18.22 3.06
C ALA A 11 -17.95 -18.02 3.40
N LEU A 12 -17.41 -18.78 4.37
CA LEU A 12 -16.02 -18.64 4.82
C LEU A 12 -14.96 -18.73 3.71
N PRO A 13 -15.03 -19.67 2.74
CA PRO A 13 -14.01 -19.78 1.69
C PRO A 13 -13.99 -18.56 0.78
N GLY A 14 -15.16 -18.02 0.43
CA GLY A 14 -15.27 -16.81 -0.38
C GLY A 14 -14.73 -15.58 0.36
N LEU A 15 -15.04 -15.48 1.65
CA LEU A 15 -14.56 -14.38 2.50
C LEU A 15 -13.04 -14.45 2.71
N ALA A 16 -12.48 -15.66 2.91
CA ALA A 16 -11.05 -15.87 3.01
C ALA A 16 -10.32 -15.51 1.70
N PHE A 17 -10.91 -15.87 0.55
CA PHE A 17 -10.36 -15.51 -0.76
C PHE A 17 -10.38 -13.99 -0.97
N ALA A 18 -11.51 -13.34 -0.71
CA ALA A 18 -11.65 -11.90 -0.81
C ALA A 18 -10.67 -11.15 0.12
N PHE A 19 -10.48 -11.68 1.32
CA PHE A 19 -9.52 -11.14 2.27
C PHE A 19 -8.08 -11.32 1.78
N GLY A 20 -7.73 -12.46 1.20
CA GLY A 20 -6.41 -12.71 0.62
C GLY A 20 -6.06 -11.72 -0.50
N LEU A 21 -7.00 -11.46 -1.41
CA LEU A 21 -6.83 -10.45 -2.47
C LEU A 21 -6.70 -9.02 -1.90
N THR A 22 -7.52 -8.70 -0.89
CA THR A 22 -7.47 -7.40 -0.21
C THR A 22 -6.11 -7.18 0.46
N ILE A 23 -5.59 -8.20 1.16
CA ILE A 23 -4.25 -8.16 1.77
C ILE A 23 -3.16 -7.99 0.72
N ALA A 24 -3.26 -8.69 -0.42
CA ALA A 24 -2.28 -8.56 -1.49
C ALA A 24 -2.17 -7.11 -1.96
N ARG A 25 -3.30 -6.45 -2.27
CA ARG A 25 -3.32 -5.04 -2.69
C ARG A 25 -2.89 -4.09 -1.57
N VAL A 26 -3.54 -4.16 -0.43
CA VAL A 26 -3.35 -3.20 0.67
C VAL A 26 -1.96 -3.38 1.29
N GLY A 27 -1.49 -4.61 1.46
CA GLY A 27 -0.15 -4.91 1.92
C GLY A 27 0.93 -4.38 0.97
N ALA A 28 0.79 -4.61 -0.33
CA ALA A 28 1.70 -4.07 -1.33
C ALA A 28 1.71 -2.53 -1.35
N ALA A 29 0.55 -1.88 -1.25
CA ALA A 29 0.46 -0.43 -1.17
C ALA A 29 1.11 0.12 0.12
N VAL A 30 0.78 -0.44 1.28
CA VAL A 30 1.31 -0.03 2.59
C VAL A 30 2.82 -0.16 2.67
N MET A 31 3.42 -1.16 2.01
CA MET A 31 4.87 -1.30 1.94
C MET A 31 5.57 -0.14 1.23
N LEU A 32 4.91 0.53 0.28
CA LEU A 32 5.48 1.62 -0.49
C LEU A 32 4.97 3.01 -0.08
N LEU A 33 3.81 3.09 0.57
CA LEU A 33 3.20 4.35 0.99
C LEU A 33 4.14 5.15 1.90
N PRO A 34 4.33 6.46 1.64
CA PRO A 34 5.15 7.31 2.49
C PRO A 34 4.55 7.40 3.90
N GLY A 35 5.40 7.35 4.93
CA GLY A 35 5.01 7.41 6.34
C GLY A 35 4.50 6.09 6.94
N LEU A 36 3.90 5.20 6.14
CA LEU A 36 3.45 3.88 6.59
C LEU A 36 4.46 2.76 6.28
N GLY A 37 5.13 2.85 5.14
CA GLY A 37 6.06 1.84 4.63
C GLY A 37 7.53 2.08 5.00
N GLU A 38 7.82 3.04 5.88
CA GLU A 38 9.20 3.45 6.19
C GLU A 38 10.01 2.34 6.87
N ALA A 39 11.30 2.29 6.53
CA ALA A 39 12.23 1.27 7.03
C ALA A 39 12.53 1.39 8.53
N GLU A 40 12.31 2.58 9.10
CA GLU A 40 12.48 2.87 10.54
C GLU A 40 11.47 2.11 11.41
N LEU A 41 10.36 1.65 10.83
CA LEU A 41 9.33 0.91 11.53
C LEU A 41 9.63 -0.60 11.52
N PRO A 42 9.54 -1.29 12.68
CA PRO A 42 9.72 -2.74 12.73
C PRO A 42 8.75 -3.46 11.78
N ALA A 43 9.23 -4.54 11.15
CA ALA A 43 8.47 -5.29 10.16
C ALA A 43 7.12 -5.81 10.70
N SER A 44 7.05 -6.19 11.99
CA SER A 44 5.83 -6.63 12.66
C SER A 44 4.74 -5.55 12.68
N VAL A 45 5.13 -4.30 12.94
CA VAL A 45 4.20 -3.17 12.98
C VAL A 45 3.69 -2.85 11.58
N ARG A 46 4.56 -2.95 10.55
CA ARG A 46 4.17 -2.76 9.14
C ARG A 46 3.12 -3.79 8.70
N VAL A 47 3.36 -5.07 9.00
CA VAL A 47 2.41 -6.15 8.70
C VAL A 47 1.11 -5.96 9.50
N GLY A 48 1.19 -5.61 10.78
CA GLY A 48 0.02 -5.34 11.62
C GLY A 48 -0.89 -4.26 11.06
N ARG A 49 -0.32 -3.14 10.57
CA ARG A 49 -1.09 -2.07 9.92
C ARG A 49 -1.72 -2.51 8.60
N ALA A 50 -0.98 -3.24 7.76
CA ALA A 50 -1.51 -3.77 6.51
C ALA A 50 -2.70 -4.72 6.75
N LEU A 51 -2.59 -5.62 7.72
CA LEU A 51 -3.66 -6.54 8.10
C LEU A 51 -4.86 -5.80 8.71
N GLY A 52 -4.63 -4.83 9.60
CA GLY A 52 -5.70 -4.02 10.20
C GLY A 52 -6.49 -3.23 9.16
N LEU A 53 -5.79 -2.58 8.22
CA LEU A 53 -6.42 -1.86 7.12
C LEU A 53 -7.19 -2.81 6.18
N SER A 54 -6.64 -3.98 5.89
CA SER A 54 -7.31 -4.99 5.05
C SER A 54 -8.60 -5.48 5.69
N ALA A 55 -8.59 -5.72 7.01
CA ALA A 55 -9.77 -6.15 7.76
C ALA A 55 -10.85 -5.07 7.81
N LEU A 56 -10.44 -3.80 7.96
CA LEU A 56 -11.34 -2.65 7.94
C LEU A 56 -12.02 -2.46 6.58
N LEU A 57 -11.30 -2.69 5.49
CA LEU A 57 -11.80 -2.49 4.13
C LEU A 57 -12.63 -3.67 3.63
N LEU A 58 -12.38 -4.89 4.12
CA LEU A 58 -13.05 -6.11 3.70
C LEU A 58 -14.58 -6.03 3.59
N PRO A 59 -15.35 -5.56 4.60
CA PRO A 59 -16.81 -5.55 4.51
C PRO A 59 -17.34 -4.68 3.37
N GLY A 60 -16.61 -3.63 2.99
CA GLY A 60 -16.96 -2.79 1.85
C GLY A 60 -16.59 -3.41 0.49
N LEU A 61 -15.51 -4.19 0.43
CA LEU A 61 -15.07 -4.84 -0.82
C LEU A 61 -15.70 -6.21 -1.06
N ALA A 62 -16.08 -6.93 -0.02
CA ALA A 62 -16.59 -8.31 -0.11
C ALA A 62 -17.75 -8.48 -1.10
N PRO A 63 -18.74 -7.56 -1.19
CA PRO A 63 -19.85 -7.69 -2.16
C PRO A 63 -19.42 -7.55 -3.62
N ALA A 64 -18.30 -6.87 -3.88
CA ALA A 64 -17.77 -6.62 -5.23
C ALA A 64 -16.67 -7.62 -5.64
N MET A 65 -16.29 -8.53 -4.74
CA MET A 65 -15.21 -9.48 -5.00
C MET A 65 -15.71 -10.65 -5.86
N PRO A 66 -14.96 -11.02 -6.91
CA PRO A 66 -15.28 -12.19 -7.71
C PRO A 66 -15.14 -13.48 -6.88
N PRO A 67 -15.93 -14.52 -7.19
CA PRO A 67 -15.77 -15.82 -6.56
C PRO A 67 -14.41 -16.44 -6.89
N PRO A 68 -13.87 -17.30 -6.00
CA PRO A 68 -12.60 -17.98 -6.24
C PRO A 68 -12.69 -18.85 -7.49
N PRO A 69 -11.79 -18.69 -8.49
CA PRO A 69 -11.78 -19.56 -9.66
C PRO A 69 -11.32 -20.96 -9.29
N ALA A 70 -11.78 -21.97 -10.04
CA ALA A 70 -11.40 -23.36 -9.82
C ALA A 70 -9.94 -23.66 -10.20
N GLU A 71 -9.38 -22.89 -11.15
CA GLU A 71 -8.01 -23.08 -11.62
C GLU A 71 -6.98 -22.32 -10.76
N PRO A 72 -5.94 -23.00 -10.23
CA PRO A 72 -4.90 -22.34 -9.44
C PRO A 72 -4.15 -21.24 -10.18
N VAL A 73 -3.98 -21.38 -11.49
CA VAL A 73 -3.30 -20.38 -12.34
C VAL A 73 -4.10 -19.07 -12.39
N ALA A 74 -5.43 -19.15 -12.44
CA ALA A 74 -6.29 -17.97 -12.43
C ALA A 74 -6.19 -17.23 -11.08
N VAL A 75 -6.14 -17.96 -9.96
CA VAL A 75 -5.91 -17.37 -8.63
C VAL A 75 -4.58 -16.61 -8.59
N ALA A 76 -3.50 -17.22 -9.07
CA ALA A 76 -2.18 -16.58 -9.11
C ALA A 76 -2.19 -15.30 -9.96
N GLY A 77 -2.88 -15.31 -11.11
CA GLY A 77 -3.06 -14.13 -11.95
C GLY A 77 -3.81 -13.00 -11.25
N MET A 78 -4.86 -13.32 -10.49
CA MET A 78 -5.61 -12.34 -9.70
C MET A 78 -4.74 -11.74 -8.59
N VAL A 79 -4.02 -12.56 -7.83
CA VAL A 79 -3.08 -12.07 -6.80
C VAL A 79 -2.00 -11.18 -7.41
N ALA A 80 -1.45 -11.56 -8.56
CA ALA A 80 -0.45 -10.74 -9.25
C ALA A 80 -1.02 -9.37 -9.66
N ALA A 81 -2.24 -9.32 -10.21
CA ALA A 81 -2.91 -8.07 -10.55
C ALA A 81 -3.14 -7.17 -9.32
N GLU A 82 -3.54 -7.77 -8.19
CA GLU A 82 -3.72 -7.05 -6.92
C GLU A 82 -2.41 -6.49 -6.37
N LEU A 83 -1.33 -7.28 -6.41
CA LEU A 83 0.01 -6.83 -6.03
C LEU A 83 0.49 -5.68 -6.91
N VAL A 84 0.40 -5.81 -8.23
CA VAL A 84 0.81 -4.77 -9.18
C VAL A 84 0.03 -3.48 -8.94
N THR A 85 -1.29 -3.58 -8.75
CA THR A 85 -2.13 -2.42 -8.45
C THR A 85 -1.75 -1.76 -7.13
N GLY A 86 -1.54 -2.56 -6.07
CA GLY A 86 -1.10 -2.04 -4.78
C GLY A 86 0.27 -1.35 -4.85
N LEU A 87 1.24 -1.98 -5.51
CA LEU A 87 2.57 -1.40 -5.73
C LEU A 87 2.48 -0.09 -6.53
N TRP A 88 1.67 -0.06 -7.57
CA TRP A 88 1.46 1.13 -8.39
C TRP A 88 0.90 2.30 -7.56
N LEU A 89 -0.14 2.05 -6.75
CA LEU A 89 -0.73 3.06 -5.88
C LEU A 89 0.27 3.60 -4.85
N GLY A 90 1.00 2.70 -4.18
CA GLY A 90 2.00 3.10 -3.18
C GLY A 90 3.17 3.86 -3.82
N TRP A 91 3.60 3.46 -5.01
CA TRP A 91 4.66 4.14 -5.75
C TRP A 91 4.25 5.55 -6.21
N LEU A 92 3.04 5.71 -6.75
CA LEU A 92 2.50 7.02 -7.12
C LEU A 92 2.46 7.98 -5.92
N ALA A 93 2.01 7.51 -4.75
CA ALA A 93 2.03 8.31 -3.53
C ALA A 93 3.47 8.71 -3.13
N ARG A 94 4.44 7.81 -3.27
CA ARG A 94 5.84 8.09 -2.99
C ARG A 94 6.43 9.11 -3.96
N LEU A 95 6.05 9.10 -5.25
CA LEU A 95 6.48 10.11 -6.22
C LEU A 95 6.01 11.51 -5.83
N LEU A 96 4.76 11.65 -5.38
CA LEU A 96 4.22 12.93 -4.94
C LEU A 96 5.02 13.53 -3.77
N VAL A 97 5.38 12.69 -2.79
CA VAL A 97 6.19 13.14 -1.65
C VAL A 97 7.62 13.48 -2.06
N GLN A 98 8.21 12.72 -3.00
CA GLN A 98 9.56 12.99 -3.51
C GLN A 98 9.65 14.29 -4.33
N ALA A 99 8.56 14.73 -4.95
CA ALA A 99 8.52 16.00 -5.67
C ALA A 99 8.64 17.22 -4.74
N LEU A 100 8.20 17.10 -3.48
CA LEU A 100 8.17 18.21 -2.53
C LEU A 100 9.57 18.72 -2.15
N PRO A 101 10.56 17.87 -1.79
CA PRO A 101 11.94 18.31 -1.61
C PRO A 101 12.52 19.00 -2.83
N ILE A 102 12.25 18.50 -4.04
CA ILE A 102 12.75 19.09 -5.29
C ILE A 102 12.19 20.51 -5.46
N ALA A 103 10.88 20.69 -5.26
CA ALA A 103 10.25 22.01 -5.29
C ALA A 103 10.83 22.94 -4.21
N GLY A 104 11.07 22.42 -3.00
CA GLY A 104 11.70 23.16 -1.90
C GLY A 104 13.13 23.61 -2.22
N GLN A 105 13.92 22.76 -2.89
CA GLN A 105 15.26 23.12 -3.35
C GLN A 105 15.22 24.25 -4.37
N ILE A 106 14.29 24.20 -5.34
CA ILE A 106 14.11 25.28 -6.33
C ILE A 106 13.74 26.60 -5.65
N ALA A 107 12.80 26.57 -4.70
CA ALA A 107 12.40 27.76 -3.95
C ALA A 107 13.57 28.34 -3.12
N SER A 108 14.34 27.49 -2.44
CA SER A 108 15.54 27.88 -1.69
C SER A 108 16.62 28.51 -2.59
N TYR A 109 16.73 28.02 -3.83
CA TYR A 109 17.62 28.59 -4.83
C TYR A 109 17.21 29.99 -5.23
N MET A 110 15.91 30.20 -5.49
CA MET A 110 15.37 31.51 -5.86
C MET A 110 15.45 32.54 -4.71
N LEU A 111 15.35 32.11 -3.45
CA LEU A 111 15.48 32.98 -2.29
C LEU A 111 16.94 33.31 -1.93
N GLY A 112 17.92 32.70 -2.59
CA GLY A 112 19.34 32.90 -2.30
C GLY A 112 19.81 32.26 -0.99
N LEU A 113 18.96 31.51 -0.28
CA LEU A 113 19.32 30.79 0.95
C LEU A 113 20.38 29.72 0.70
N SER A 114 20.38 29.14 -0.50
CA SER A 114 21.40 28.18 -0.95
C SER A 114 22.79 28.82 -1.20
N ASN A 115 22.87 30.13 -1.45
CA ASN A 115 24.11 30.84 -1.74
C ASN A 115 24.93 31.14 -0.47
N VAL A 116 24.29 31.19 0.70
CA VAL A 116 24.98 31.41 2.01
C VAL A 116 25.91 30.24 2.37
N LEU A 117 25.69 29.06 1.80
CA LEU A 117 26.50 27.87 2.03
C LEU A 117 27.60 27.69 0.97
N GLN A 118 27.66 28.56 -0.03
CA GLN A 118 28.71 28.51 -1.05
C GLN A 118 29.97 29.17 -0.46
N PRO A 119 31.08 28.44 -0.28
CA PRO A 119 32.32 29.06 0.17
C PRO A 119 32.74 30.07 -0.89
N ASP A 120 32.92 31.32 -0.50
CA ASP A 120 33.46 32.37 -1.35
C ASP A 120 34.98 32.12 -1.51
N PRO A 121 35.45 31.71 -2.70
CA PRO A 121 36.88 31.42 -2.92
C PRO A 121 37.76 32.68 -2.82
N GLU A 122 37.18 33.89 -2.80
CA GLU A 122 37.90 35.14 -2.58
C GLU A 122 38.07 35.48 -1.08
N LEU A 123 37.28 34.87 -0.19
CA LEU A 123 37.34 35.11 1.25
C LEU A 123 38.15 34.07 2.05
N GLY A 124 38.58 32.97 1.42
CA GLY A 124 39.44 31.93 2.03
C GLY A 124 38.68 30.75 2.62
#